data_AF-A0A2N1RT56-F1
#
_entry.id   AF-A0A2N1RT56-F1
#
_cell.length_a   1.000
_cell.length_b   1.000
_cell.length_c   1.000
_cell.angle_alpha   90.00
_cell.angle_beta   90.00
_cell.angle_gamma   90.00
#
_symmetry.space_group_name_H-M   'P 1'
#
loop_
_entity.id
_entity.type
_entity.pdbx_description
1 polymer ?
#
loop_
_entity_poly.entity_id
_entity_poly.type
_entity_poly.pdbx_seq_one_letter_code
_entity_poly.pdbx_strand_id
1 'polypeptide(L)'
;MLKLSIPKSGCSIAEYFAETLKHNGIKAINDEVLKLQGELESYNIQNTGRDGMSDDSENSCGEEGLNSDAEKIYIDTLTGFKKWEYFEDFILHEVYDENGNYSENRSRHVFCAELSNLVDVNRICGNNSGDIVYKRFSEIIKETLVSAGADNIAMRSKGGLIIGYVNDVTATEAVDLLFKMLNLIKEFSLGKERD
;
A
#
# COMPACT_ATOMS: atom_id res chain seq x y z
N MET A 1 -26.55 -10.84 3.27
CA MET A 1 -25.75 -10.65 4.50
C MET A 1 -25.20 -12.01 4.93
N LEU A 2 -23.93 -12.30 4.65
CA LEU A 2 -23.20 -13.46 5.18
C LEU A 2 -21.72 -13.08 5.29
N LYS A 3 -21.19 -13.22 6.51
CA LYS A 3 -19.79 -12.99 6.90
C LYS A 3 -18.90 -14.03 6.26
N LEU A 4 -17.84 -13.60 5.57
CA LEU A 4 -16.67 -14.42 5.27
C LEU A 4 -15.52 -13.96 6.16
N SER A 5 -15.09 -14.83 7.08
CA SER A 5 -13.98 -14.59 7.99
C SER A 5 -12.70 -15.26 7.48
N ILE A 6 -11.69 -14.41 7.21
CA ILE A 6 -10.24 -14.58 7.31
C ILE A 6 -9.54 -15.62 6.40
N PRO A 7 -8.62 -15.16 5.53
CA PRO A 7 -7.26 -15.70 5.48
C PRO A 7 -6.35 -14.89 6.39
N LYS A 8 -5.60 -15.60 7.23
CA LYS A 8 -4.70 -15.04 8.24
C LYS A 8 -3.66 -14.16 7.55
N SER A 9 -3.27 -13.10 8.24
CA SER A 9 -2.37 -11.98 7.87
C SER A 9 -0.94 -12.35 7.43
N GLY A 10 -0.72 -13.58 6.93
CA GLY A 10 0.49 -14.00 6.23
C GLY A 10 0.29 -14.21 4.72
N CYS A 11 -0.94 -14.06 4.21
CA CYS A 11 -1.23 -14.19 2.77
C CYS A 11 -1.09 -12.89 1.98
N SER A 12 -1.06 -11.72 2.62
CA SER A 12 -1.05 -10.40 1.99
C SER A 12 0.10 -10.18 0.98
N ILE A 13 1.31 -10.58 1.35
CA ILE A 13 2.52 -10.44 0.51
C ILE A 13 2.52 -11.47 -0.62
N ALA A 14 2.10 -12.70 -0.34
CA ALA A 14 2.02 -13.75 -1.36
C ALA A 14 0.93 -13.44 -2.41
N GLU A 15 -0.20 -12.88 -1.97
CA GLU A 15 -1.30 -12.41 -2.82
C GLU A 15 -0.85 -11.20 -3.66
N TYR A 16 -0.18 -10.21 -3.04
CA TYR A 16 0.42 -9.09 -3.75
C TYR A 16 1.45 -9.53 -4.81
N PHE A 17 2.37 -10.44 -4.48
CA PHE A 17 3.34 -10.96 -5.46
C PHE A 17 2.65 -11.76 -6.57
N ALA A 18 1.66 -12.58 -6.24
CA ALA A 18 0.99 -13.41 -7.23
C ALA A 18 0.04 -12.61 -8.15
N GLU A 19 -0.56 -11.53 -7.67
CA GLU A 19 -1.29 -10.54 -8.48
C GLU A 19 -0.32 -9.76 -9.38
N THR A 20 0.76 -9.21 -8.80
CA THR A 20 1.76 -8.40 -9.54
C THR A 20 2.49 -9.21 -10.62
N LEU A 21 2.77 -10.49 -10.36
CA LEU A 21 3.48 -11.38 -11.30
C LEU A 21 2.55 -12.13 -12.28
N LYS A 22 1.24 -11.83 -12.29
CA LYS A 22 0.23 -12.51 -13.12
C LYS A 22 0.33 -14.04 -13.04
N HIS A 23 0.49 -14.58 -11.83
CA HIS A 23 0.65 -16.02 -11.64
C HIS A 23 -0.60 -16.77 -12.14
N ASN A 24 -0.42 -17.86 -12.93
CA ASN A 24 -1.51 -18.58 -13.59
C ASN A 24 -2.64 -19.01 -12.64
N GLY A 25 -2.30 -19.31 -11.38
CA GLY A 25 -3.29 -19.64 -10.35
C GLY A 25 -4.19 -18.48 -9.94
N ILE A 26 -3.66 -17.26 -9.80
CA ILE A 26 -4.47 -16.06 -9.48
C ILE A 26 -5.26 -15.60 -10.70
N LYS A 27 -4.69 -15.75 -11.91
CA LYS A 27 -5.47 -15.52 -13.14
C LYS A 27 -6.68 -16.44 -13.22
N ALA A 28 -6.52 -17.74 -12.93
CA ALA A 28 -7.64 -18.68 -12.90
C ALA A 28 -8.68 -18.31 -11.84
N ILE A 29 -8.25 -17.88 -10.65
CA ILE A 29 -9.16 -17.42 -9.59
C ILE A 29 -9.90 -16.15 -10.02
N ASN A 30 -9.22 -15.16 -10.62
CA ASN A 30 -9.84 -13.93 -11.10
C ASN A 30 -10.79 -14.18 -12.28
N ASP A 31 -10.42 -15.05 -13.21
CA ASP A 31 -11.27 -15.47 -14.32
C ASP A 31 -12.52 -16.18 -13.79
N GLU A 32 -12.39 -17.00 -12.73
CA GLU A 32 -13.51 -17.66 -12.07
C GLU A 32 -14.38 -16.68 -11.26
N VAL A 33 -13.78 -15.70 -10.57
CA VAL A 33 -14.50 -14.63 -9.88
C VAL A 33 -15.26 -13.74 -10.85
N LEU A 34 -14.65 -13.36 -11.98
CA LEU A 34 -15.31 -12.58 -13.05
C LEU A 34 -16.43 -13.39 -13.70
N LYS A 35 -16.22 -14.70 -13.92
CA LYS A 35 -17.27 -15.60 -14.42
C LYS A 35 -18.43 -15.69 -13.42
N LEU A 36 -18.14 -15.83 -12.13
CA LEU A 36 -19.15 -15.86 -11.06
C LEU A 36 -19.87 -14.52 -10.91
N GLN A 37 -19.19 -13.39 -11.13
CA GLN A 37 -19.81 -12.06 -11.16
C GLN A 37 -20.72 -11.90 -12.38
N GLY A 38 -20.31 -12.34 -13.57
CA GLY A 38 -21.15 -12.34 -14.76
C GLY A 38 -22.36 -13.28 -14.66
N GLU A 39 -22.20 -14.44 -14.01
CA GLU A 39 -23.31 -15.35 -13.66
C GLU A 39 -24.26 -14.73 -12.62
N LEU A 40 -23.75 -13.89 -11.72
CA LEU A 40 -24.55 -13.14 -10.73
C LEU A 40 -25.29 -11.95 -11.37
N GLU A 41 -24.67 -11.24 -12.31
CA GLU A 41 -25.26 -10.13 -13.05
C GLU A 41 -26.35 -10.60 -14.00
N SER A 42 -26.14 -11.73 -14.68
CA SER A 42 -27.16 -12.37 -15.53
C SER A 42 -28.37 -12.87 -14.74
N TYR A 43 -28.26 -13.07 -13.42
CA TYR A 43 -29.39 -13.28 -12.52
C TYR A 43 -30.13 -11.99 -12.11
N ASN A 44 -29.48 -10.83 -12.16
CA ASN A 44 -30.06 -9.53 -11.82
C ASN A 44 -30.66 -8.78 -13.02
N ILE A 45 -30.34 -9.18 -14.26
CA ILE A 45 -30.88 -8.58 -15.52
C ILE A 45 -32.26 -9.17 -15.88
N GLN A 46 -33.13 -9.41 -14.89
CA GLN A 46 -34.58 -9.55 -15.10
C GLN A 46 -35.38 -8.38 -14.53
N ASN A 47 -34.75 -7.37 -13.95
CA ASN A 47 -35.46 -6.17 -13.54
C ASN A 47 -34.66 -4.89 -13.78
N THR A 48 -35.37 -3.95 -14.41
CA THR A 48 -35.05 -2.54 -14.66
C THR A 48 -34.16 -2.23 -15.87
N GLY A 49 -34.73 -1.45 -16.79
CA GLY A 49 -34.06 -0.90 -17.96
C GLY A 49 -34.15 0.63 -18.02
N ARG A 50 -33.44 1.18 -19.02
CA ARG A 50 -33.41 2.57 -19.54
C ARG A 50 -32.82 3.64 -18.60
N ASP A 51 -32.10 4.68 -19.05
CA ASP A 51 -31.66 5.18 -20.38
C ASP A 51 -30.56 6.26 -20.18
N GLY A 52 -29.67 6.43 -21.17
CA GLY A 52 -28.99 7.68 -21.60
C GLY A 52 -27.82 8.22 -20.75
N MET A 53 -26.80 8.94 -21.26
CA MET A 53 -26.36 9.38 -22.60
C MET A 53 -24.95 10.04 -22.40
N SER A 54 -24.13 10.06 -23.45
CA SER A 54 -22.78 10.66 -23.68
C SER A 54 -22.65 12.18 -23.35
N ASP A 55 -21.53 12.92 -23.40
CA ASP A 55 -20.17 12.84 -23.99
C ASP A 55 -19.26 13.94 -23.38
N ASP A 56 -17.94 13.77 -23.51
CA ASP A 56 -16.83 14.73 -23.72
C ASP A 56 -16.75 16.14 -23.08
N SER A 57 -15.57 16.46 -22.53
CA SER A 57 -14.76 17.61 -23.00
C SER A 57 -13.34 17.65 -22.40
N GLU A 58 -12.36 17.72 -23.30
CA GLU A 58 -10.98 18.17 -23.05
C GLU A 58 -10.96 19.63 -22.56
N ASN A 59 -9.92 20.02 -21.79
CA ASN A 59 -8.85 20.93 -22.26
C ASN A 59 -8.20 21.77 -21.14
N SER A 60 -6.87 21.90 -21.27
CA SER A 60 -6.06 23.12 -21.03
C SER A 60 -5.54 23.49 -19.62
N CYS A 61 -4.22 23.25 -19.47
CA CYS A 61 -3.15 24.18 -19.08
C CYS A 61 -3.28 25.04 -17.81
N GLY A 62 -2.30 24.87 -16.90
CA GLY A 62 -2.01 25.82 -15.84
C GLY A 62 -0.94 25.32 -14.86
N GLU A 63 0.25 24.96 -15.35
CA GLU A 63 1.43 24.89 -14.49
C GLU A 63 1.77 26.30 -14.02
N GLU A 64 1.60 26.52 -12.73
CA GLU A 64 2.48 27.27 -11.82
C GLU A 64 1.66 27.69 -10.59
N GLY A 65 1.77 26.92 -9.49
CA GLY A 65 1.42 27.43 -8.14
C GLY A 65 0.45 26.63 -7.26
N LEU A 66 0.00 25.42 -7.62
CA LEU A 66 -0.99 24.65 -6.83
C LEU A 66 -0.43 23.50 -5.96
N ASN A 67 0.89 23.31 -5.93
CA ASN A 67 1.49 22.05 -5.43
C ASN A 67 1.26 21.75 -3.94
N SER A 68 1.03 22.74 -3.08
CA SER A 68 0.94 22.45 -1.63
C SER A 68 -0.40 21.85 -1.18
N ASP A 69 -1.48 22.06 -1.94
CA ASP A 69 -2.82 21.60 -1.54
C ASP A 69 -3.23 20.29 -2.21
N ALA A 70 -2.81 20.08 -3.47
CA ALA A 70 -3.00 18.80 -4.17
C ALA A 70 -2.19 17.67 -3.50
N GLU A 71 -0.96 17.94 -3.05
CA GLU A 71 -0.13 16.94 -2.38
C GLU A 71 -0.71 16.42 -1.06
N LYS A 72 -1.53 17.22 -0.37
CA LYS A 72 -2.17 16.81 0.89
C LYS A 72 -3.19 15.70 0.66
N ILE A 73 -3.80 15.62 -0.52
CA ILE A 73 -4.77 14.58 -0.88
C ILE A 73 -4.11 13.20 -0.87
N TYR A 74 -2.83 13.17 -1.25
CA TYR A 74 -2.00 11.97 -1.30
C TYR A 74 -1.38 11.61 0.04
N ILE A 75 -1.66 12.33 1.12
CA ILE A 75 -1.14 12.02 2.45
C ILE A 75 -2.23 11.32 3.28
N ASP A 76 -1.89 10.17 3.85
CA ASP A 76 -2.70 9.50 4.83
C ASP A 76 -2.71 10.28 6.15
N THR A 77 -3.87 10.67 6.63
CA THR A 77 -4.00 11.51 7.82
C THR A 77 -3.61 10.79 9.12
N LEU A 78 -3.71 9.46 9.16
CA LEU A 78 -3.36 8.67 10.35
C LEU A 78 -1.84 8.58 10.54
N THR A 79 -1.11 8.25 9.47
CA THR A 79 0.33 7.94 9.53
C THR A 79 1.22 9.06 9.00
N GLY A 80 0.67 9.96 8.19
CA GLY A 80 1.43 10.96 7.44
C GLY A 80 2.24 10.38 6.28
N PHE A 81 2.02 9.11 5.91
CA PHE A 81 2.63 8.52 4.72
C PHE A 81 1.89 8.93 3.44
N LYS A 82 2.61 8.85 2.32
CA LYS A 82 1.96 8.97 1.01
C LYS A 82 1.04 7.74 0.81
N LYS A 83 -0.11 7.95 0.18
CA LYS A 83 -1.03 6.88 -0.18
C LYS A 83 -0.54 6.17 -1.44
N TRP A 84 -1.11 5.00 -1.72
CA TRP A 84 -0.73 4.22 -2.91
C TRP A 84 -0.99 4.97 -4.22
N GLU A 85 -2.03 5.80 -4.28
CA GLU A 85 -2.35 6.62 -5.45
C GLU A 85 -1.19 7.57 -5.82
N TYR A 86 -0.34 7.96 -4.87
CA TYR A 86 0.86 8.75 -5.15
C TYR A 86 1.90 7.98 -5.97
N PHE A 87 2.00 6.67 -5.74
CA PHE A 87 2.87 5.82 -6.55
C PHE A 87 2.36 5.74 -7.97
N GLU A 88 1.06 5.49 -8.15
CA GLU A 88 0.43 5.34 -9.46
C GLU A 88 0.52 6.63 -10.28
N ASP A 89 0.21 7.78 -9.66
CA ASP A 89 0.11 9.05 -10.37
C ASP A 89 1.46 9.73 -10.64
N PHE A 90 2.48 9.49 -9.80
CA PHE A 90 3.77 10.19 -9.90
C PHE A 90 4.95 9.24 -10.10
N ILE A 91 5.18 8.34 -9.15
CA ILE A 91 6.41 7.52 -9.13
C ILE A 91 6.45 6.56 -10.33
N LEU A 92 5.32 5.95 -10.68
CA LEU A 92 5.23 4.99 -11.77
C LEU A 92 5.65 5.65 -13.10
N HIS A 93 5.13 6.83 -13.38
CA HIS A 93 5.40 7.55 -14.63
C HIS A 93 6.79 8.18 -14.69
N GLU A 94 7.32 8.62 -13.55
CA GLU A 94 8.63 9.28 -13.50
C GLU A 94 9.79 8.27 -13.50
N VAL A 95 9.59 7.09 -12.88
CA VAL A 95 10.69 6.21 -12.47
C VAL A 95 10.66 4.83 -13.14
N TYR A 96 9.56 4.47 -13.80
CA TYR A 96 9.42 3.20 -14.51
C TYR A 96 9.21 3.44 -16.01
N ASP A 97 9.73 2.53 -16.83
CA ASP A 97 9.50 2.56 -18.27
C ASP A 97 8.10 2.04 -18.63
N GLU A 98 7.72 2.13 -19.91
CA GLU A 98 6.43 1.64 -20.43
C GLU A 98 6.23 0.12 -20.23
N ASN A 99 7.30 -0.62 -19.94
CA ASN A 99 7.27 -2.05 -19.66
C ASN A 99 7.20 -2.36 -18.15
N GLY A 100 7.17 -1.34 -17.29
CA GLY A 100 7.15 -1.47 -15.83
C GLY A 100 8.50 -1.82 -15.22
N ASN A 101 9.61 -1.62 -15.94
CA ASN A 101 10.96 -1.77 -15.40
C ASN A 101 11.42 -0.46 -14.76
N TYR A 102 12.09 -0.60 -13.62
CA TYR A 102 12.76 0.52 -12.98
C TYR A 102 13.85 1.10 -13.89
N SER A 103 13.75 2.38 -14.24
CA SER A 103 14.54 3.01 -15.32
C SER A 103 15.65 3.94 -14.83
N GLU A 104 15.66 4.30 -13.55
CA GLU A 104 16.69 5.17 -12.97
C GLU A 104 18.05 4.44 -12.83
N ASN A 105 19.14 5.19 -13.03
CA ASN A 105 20.50 4.71 -12.84
C ASN A 105 20.97 4.81 -11.38
N ARG A 106 20.18 4.27 -10.44
CA ARG A 106 20.55 4.17 -9.02
C ARG A 106 20.06 2.86 -8.43
N SER A 107 20.62 2.43 -7.29
CA SER A 107 20.13 1.23 -6.62
C SER A 107 18.86 1.55 -5.82
N ARG A 108 17.82 0.72 -5.98
CA ARG A 108 16.59 0.81 -5.20
C ARG A 108 16.24 -0.55 -4.62
N HIS A 109 15.98 -0.59 -3.31
CA HIS A 109 15.53 -1.79 -2.60
C HIS A 109 14.13 -1.56 -2.08
N VAL A 110 13.16 -2.35 -2.56
CA VAL A 110 11.77 -2.29 -2.12
C VAL A 110 11.57 -3.16 -0.89
N PHE A 111 10.79 -2.67 0.08
CA PHE A 111 10.42 -3.42 1.27
C PHE A 111 8.91 -3.34 1.52
N CYS A 112 8.42 -4.35 2.23
CA CYS A 112 7.04 -4.45 2.70
C CYS A 112 7.06 -4.73 4.19
N ALA A 113 6.22 -4.03 4.95
CA ALA A 113 6.09 -4.18 6.39
C ALA A 113 4.61 -4.24 6.78
N GLU A 114 4.23 -5.25 7.55
CA GLU A 114 2.86 -5.47 8.00
C GLU A 114 2.83 -5.85 9.48
N LEU A 115 1.82 -5.36 10.20
CA LEU A 115 1.50 -5.83 11.54
C LEU A 115 0.59 -7.06 11.47
N SER A 116 1.18 -8.25 11.62
CA SER A 116 0.47 -9.52 11.44
C SER A 116 -0.77 -9.70 12.33
N ASN A 117 -0.85 -9.05 13.49
CA ASN A 117 -1.95 -9.20 14.44
C ASN A 117 -2.84 -7.96 14.57
N LEU A 118 -2.75 -6.99 13.65
CA LEU A 118 -3.53 -5.74 13.74
C LEU A 118 -5.04 -6.00 13.77
N VAL A 119 -5.53 -6.97 12.99
CA VAL A 119 -6.94 -7.39 12.99
C VAL A 119 -7.38 -7.90 14.35
N ASP A 120 -6.53 -8.70 15.01
CA ASP A 120 -6.82 -9.25 16.34
C ASP A 120 -6.79 -8.15 17.41
N VAL A 121 -5.84 -7.21 17.32
CA VAL A 121 -5.78 -6.03 18.19
C VAL A 121 -7.06 -5.19 18.07
N ASN A 122 -7.51 -4.91 16.85
CA ASN A 122 -8.75 -4.17 16.61
C ASN A 122 -9.97 -4.90 17.17
N ARG A 123 -10.01 -6.22 17.02
CA ARG A 123 -11.11 -7.06 17.52
C ARG A 123 -11.17 -7.10 19.05
N ILE A 124 -10.03 -7.17 19.74
CA ILE A 124 -9.96 -7.35 21.20
C ILE A 124 -10.00 -5.99 21.92
N CYS A 125 -9.23 -5.02 21.45
CA CYS A 125 -8.98 -3.75 22.12
C CYS A 125 -9.71 -2.56 21.47
N GLY A 126 -10.44 -2.79 20.38
CA GLY A 126 -11.14 -1.76 19.62
C GLY A 126 -10.23 -1.04 18.61
N ASN A 127 -10.86 -0.43 17.61
CA ASN A 127 -10.17 0.22 16.48
C ASN A 127 -9.22 1.34 16.92
N ASN A 128 -9.57 2.13 17.93
CA ASN A 128 -8.70 3.19 18.44
C ASN A 128 -7.36 2.65 18.95
N SER A 129 -7.37 1.47 19.56
CA SER A 129 -6.14 0.83 20.06
C SER A 129 -5.26 0.35 18.90
N GLY A 130 -5.86 -0.19 17.83
CA GLY A 130 -5.10 -0.55 16.64
C GLY A 130 -4.58 0.67 15.89
N ASP A 131 -5.32 1.78 15.84
CA ASP A 131 -4.85 3.04 15.26
C ASP A 131 -3.61 3.58 16.00
N ILE A 132 -3.60 3.49 17.34
CA ILE A 132 -2.42 3.87 18.15
C ILE A 132 -1.22 2.99 17.82
N VAL A 133 -1.41 1.66 17.79
CA VAL A 133 -0.33 0.72 17.46
C VAL A 133 0.17 0.94 16.04
N TYR A 134 -0.73 1.11 15.08
CA TYR A 134 -0.42 1.33 13.67
C TYR A 134 0.33 2.64 13.45
N LYS A 135 -0.11 3.72 14.12
CA LYS A 135 0.57 5.01 14.11
C LYS A 135 1.99 4.89 14.65
N ARG A 136 2.19 4.21 15.79
CA ARG A 136 3.53 4.06 16.36
C ARG A 136 4.45 3.21 15.50
N PHE A 137 3.93 2.12 14.93
CA PHE A 137 4.63 1.31 13.94
C PHE A 137 5.07 2.14 12.73
N SER A 138 4.18 3.01 12.23
CA SER A 138 4.48 3.92 11.13
C SER A 138 5.54 4.96 11.49
N GLU A 139 5.48 5.54 12.69
CA GLU A 139 6.50 6.49 13.18
C GLU A 139 7.90 5.87 13.21
N ILE A 140 8.04 4.64 13.72
CA ILE A 140 9.34 3.95 13.77
C ILE A 140 9.91 3.74 12.36
N ILE A 141 9.08 3.34 11.40
CA ILE A 141 9.50 3.18 10.00
C ILE A 141 9.93 4.52 9.44
N LYS A 142 9.13 5.57 9.63
CA LYS A 142 9.43 6.93 9.16
C LYS A 142 10.75 7.46 9.71
N GLU A 143 10.95 7.39 11.02
CA GLU A 143 12.18 7.84 11.70
C GLU A 143 13.41 7.08 11.20
N THR A 144 13.27 5.76 10.98
CA THR A 144 14.36 4.93 10.50
C THR A 144 14.75 5.26 9.06
N LEU A 145 13.77 5.49 8.18
CA LEU A 145 14.01 5.87 6.78
C LEU A 145 14.61 7.26 6.65
N VAL A 146 14.10 8.25 7.39
CA VAL A 146 14.63 9.61 7.41
C VAL A 146 16.08 9.61 7.89
N SER A 147 16.40 8.79 8.90
CA SER A 147 17.78 8.64 9.39
C SER A 147 18.72 7.99 8.36
N ALA A 148 18.18 7.27 7.38
CA ALA A 148 18.96 6.57 6.36
C ALA A 148 19.20 7.39 5.08
N GLY A 149 18.39 8.43 4.82
CA GLY A 149 18.54 9.27 3.64
C GLY A 149 17.27 10.02 3.26
N ALA A 150 17.43 11.08 2.45
CA ALA A 150 16.34 11.99 2.08
C ALA A 150 15.37 11.43 1.01
N ASP A 151 15.80 10.45 0.22
CA ASP A 151 15.06 9.93 -0.94
C ASP A 151 14.30 8.63 -0.65
N ASN A 152 14.26 8.22 0.62
CA ASN A 152 13.58 7.02 1.04
C ASN A 152 12.09 7.30 1.23
N ILE A 153 11.24 6.45 0.68
CA ILE A 153 9.79 6.63 0.74
C ILE A 153 9.15 5.44 1.43
N ALA A 154 8.15 5.73 2.27
CA ALA A 154 7.18 4.76 2.76
C ALA A 154 5.78 5.24 2.39
N MET A 155 4.97 4.29 1.94
CA MET A 155 3.62 4.49 1.48
C MET A 155 2.69 3.53 2.22
N ARG A 156 1.51 4.02 2.57
CA ARG A 156 0.45 3.18 3.12
C ARG A 156 -0.28 2.50 1.96
N SER A 157 -0.26 1.17 1.96
CA SER A 157 -1.08 0.33 1.10
C SER A 157 -2.33 -0.15 1.86
N LYS A 158 -3.19 -0.90 1.16
CA LYS A 158 -4.42 -1.46 1.74
C LYS A 158 -4.10 -2.48 2.84
N GLY A 159 -5.01 -2.65 3.79
CA GLY A 159 -4.92 -3.71 4.81
C GLY A 159 -3.93 -3.49 5.94
N GLY A 160 -3.34 -2.30 6.09
CA GLY A 160 -2.30 -2.05 7.11
C GLY A 160 -0.91 -2.49 6.67
N LEU A 161 -0.72 -2.71 5.37
CA LEU A 161 0.58 -2.90 4.74
C LEU A 161 1.23 -1.55 4.49
N ILE A 162 2.51 -1.43 4.83
CA ILE A 162 3.37 -0.33 4.42
C ILE A 162 4.32 -0.88 3.36
N ILE A 163 4.37 -0.21 2.22
CA ILE A 163 5.30 -0.50 1.13
C ILE A 163 6.22 0.69 0.99
N GLY A 164 7.52 0.46 0.85
CA GLY A 164 8.47 1.53 0.67
C GLY A 164 9.70 1.09 -0.07
N TYR A 165 10.62 2.01 -0.27
CA TYR A 165 11.92 1.72 -0.85
C TYR A 165 13.02 2.56 -0.23
N VAL A 166 14.22 2.01 -0.32
CA VAL A 166 15.48 2.65 0.09
C VAL A 166 16.35 2.81 -1.15
N ASN A 167 16.82 4.02 -1.40
CA ASN A 167 17.68 4.34 -2.54
C ASN A 167 19.15 4.40 -2.11
N ASP A 168 20.06 4.20 -3.07
CA ASP A 168 21.50 4.49 -2.94
C ASP A 168 22.23 3.75 -1.81
N VAL A 169 21.75 2.55 -1.48
CA VAL A 169 22.37 1.64 -0.51
C VAL A 169 22.64 0.27 -1.13
N THR A 170 23.57 -0.47 -0.54
CA THR A 170 23.77 -1.89 -0.85
C THR A 170 22.63 -2.75 -0.30
N ALA A 171 22.47 -3.96 -0.84
CA ALA A 171 21.47 -4.90 -0.33
C ALA A 171 21.69 -5.25 1.16
N THR A 172 22.94 -5.34 1.60
CA THR A 172 23.28 -5.60 3.01
C THR A 172 22.82 -4.44 3.90
N GLU A 173 23.09 -3.19 3.51
CA GLU A 173 22.66 -2.01 4.26
C GLU A 173 21.13 -1.89 4.30
N ALA A 174 20.45 -2.23 3.20
CA ALA A 174 18.99 -2.30 3.19
C ALA A 174 18.45 -3.35 4.19
N VAL A 175 19.07 -4.52 4.26
CA VAL A 175 18.70 -5.57 5.23
C VAL A 175 18.98 -5.11 6.67
N ASP A 176 20.12 -4.48 6.92
CA ASP A 176 20.47 -3.94 8.25
C ASP A 176 19.46 -2.88 8.69
N LEU A 177 18.99 -2.04 7.76
CA LEU A 177 17.95 -1.05 8.01
C LEU A 177 16.62 -1.72 8.43
N LEU A 178 16.19 -2.75 7.68
CA LEU A 178 14.98 -3.49 8.01
C LEU A 178 15.10 -4.22 9.36
N PHE A 179 16.26 -4.77 9.65
CA PHE A 179 16.53 -5.41 10.94
C PHE A 179 16.50 -4.41 12.09
N LYS A 180 17.02 -3.20 11.88
CA LYS A 180 16.91 -2.09 12.83
C LYS A 180 15.44 -1.73 13.08
N MET A 181 14.62 -1.55 12.03
CA MET A 181 13.18 -1.28 12.19
C MET A 181 12.51 -2.37 13.03
N LEU A 182 12.76 -3.64 12.70
CA LEU A 182 12.20 -4.78 13.43
C LEU A 182 12.57 -4.76 14.92
N ASN A 183 13.82 -4.45 15.25
CA ASN A 183 14.26 -4.39 16.65
C ASN A 183 13.60 -3.24 17.42
N LEU A 184 13.49 -2.06 16.81
CA LEU A 184 12.80 -0.92 17.42
C LEU A 184 11.32 -1.22 17.69
N ILE A 185 10.64 -1.88 16.75
CA ILE A 185 9.24 -2.32 16.91
C ILE A 185 9.12 -3.34 18.05
N LYS A 186 10.06 -4.28 18.16
CA LYS A 186 10.10 -5.26 19.25
C LYS A 186 10.35 -4.61 20.62
N GLU A 187 11.30 -3.67 20.70
CA GLU A 187 11.58 -2.91 21.93
C GLU A 187 10.32 -2.21 22.44
N PHE A 188 9.60 -1.53 21.53
CA PHE A 188 8.32 -0.90 21.83
C PHE A 188 7.27 -1.92 22.30
N SER A 189 7.15 -3.05 21.59
CA SER A 189 6.17 -4.09 21.92
C SER A 189 6.39 -4.74 23.29
N LEU A 190 7.63 -4.73 23.78
CA LEU A 190 8.02 -5.29 25.07
C LEU A 190 7.99 -4.28 26.22
N GLY A 191 7.56 -3.03 25.96
CA GLY A 191 7.47 -1.99 26.99
C GLY A 191 8.83 -1.57 27.55
N LYS A 192 9.93 -1.78 26.81
CA LYS A 192 11.23 -1.21 27.16
C LYS A 192 11.24 0.24 26.70
N GLU A 193 10.77 1.13 27.56
CA GLU A 193 11.03 2.56 27.39
C GLU A 193 12.55 2.78 27.44
N ARG A 194 13.06 3.59 26.52
CA ARG A 194 14.44 4.07 26.56
C ARG A 194 14.51 5.08 27.69
N ASP A 195 15.14 4.67 28.80
CA ASP A 195 15.63 5.58 29.84
C ASP A 195 16.62 6.61 29.25
#